data_AF-A0AAW6RHA8-F1
#
_entry.id   AF-A0AAW6RHA8-F1
#
_cell.length_a   1.000
_cell.length_b   1.000
_cell.length_c   1.000
_cell.angle_alpha   90.00
_cell.angle_beta   90.00
_cell.angle_gamma   90.00
#
_symmetry.space_group_name_H-M   'P 1'
#
loop_
_entity.id
_entity.type
_entity.pdbx_description
1 polymer ?
#
loop_
_entity_poly.entity_id
_entity_poly.type
_entity_poly.pdbx_seq_one_letter_code
_entity_poly.pdbx_strand_id
1 'polypeptide(L)'
;MQAWVLVSGQIILQGVAFPIWLRARGSGAGGRQFTWLAASASVLLVGGIGWWRLAYVPSEYDFGAVVWIIFFSLLTAPLATVGFAMALRAASAGRPMLLASLTLPTSVLACALMPWFLSSESAKSIILSLCMFLGNVCFVAIAVLTERVSLFGGRNTVSLRQHLTSESAWFAARSGAGYSTGVILQTVASALPASALSMLSFSAKFVAGVVAVGVNAVLPRLVHRDRADTSGAFIIIRYVVGLCLLAEAVTAAVSLAWRPDGGAYLPLMPLVIAWAAAASINACVQRVALKSLAASSSKLTIMACACVSGLAFILSASGELNVFLLALLFIVLEISSALLLLLSMRQWKDVWVVGIGALICGFLVGFVTVMWH
;
A
#
# COMPACT_ATOMS: atom_id res chain seq x y z
N MET A 1 -5.68 -10.21 8.97
CA MET A 1 -6.06 -9.13 9.92
C MET A 1 -5.26 -7.83 9.71
N GLN A 2 -3.96 -7.87 9.41
CA GLN A 2 -3.12 -6.65 9.33
C GLN A 2 -3.60 -5.56 8.35
N ALA A 3 -4.12 -5.92 7.17
CA ALA A 3 -4.64 -4.91 6.24
C ALA A 3 -5.83 -4.14 6.80
N TRP A 4 -6.74 -4.83 7.51
CA TRP A 4 -7.92 -4.22 8.10
C TRP A 4 -7.61 -3.21 9.21
N VAL A 5 -6.46 -3.33 9.88
CA VAL A 5 -6.05 -2.44 10.99
C VAL A 5 -5.90 -0.99 10.52
N LEU A 6 -5.44 -0.81 9.29
CA LEU A 6 -5.12 0.51 8.76
C LEU A 6 -6.12 1.02 7.72
N VAL A 7 -6.98 0.17 7.14
CA VAL A 7 -7.83 0.54 6.00
C VAL A 7 -8.70 1.77 6.26
N SER A 8 -9.47 1.80 7.34
CA SER A 8 -10.32 2.97 7.64
C SER A 8 -9.50 4.22 7.92
N GLY A 9 -8.40 4.09 8.66
CA GLY A 9 -7.45 5.17 8.91
C GLY A 9 -6.79 5.69 7.62
N GLN A 10 -6.44 4.80 6.70
CA GLN A 10 -5.84 5.09 5.40
C GLN A 10 -6.83 5.79 4.47
N ILE A 11 -8.10 5.37 4.43
CA ILE A 11 -9.16 6.03 3.66
C ILE A 11 -9.31 7.48 4.12
N ILE A 12 -9.36 7.72 5.43
CA ILE A 12 -9.50 9.07 5.98
C ILE A 12 -8.21 9.88 5.77
N LEU A 13 -7.05 9.33 6.08
CA LEU A 13 -5.79 10.07 6.07
C LEU A 13 -5.24 10.29 4.66
N GLN A 14 -5.17 9.26 3.81
CA GLN A 14 -4.72 9.43 2.43
C GLN A 14 -5.81 10.00 1.52
N GLY A 15 -7.08 9.66 1.77
CA GLY A 15 -8.20 10.12 0.96
C GLY A 15 -8.60 11.54 1.28
N VAL A 16 -8.65 11.95 2.55
CA VAL A 16 -9.17 13.29 2.89
C VAL A 16 -8.08 14.20 3.41
N ALA A 17 -7.34 13.76 4.42
CA ALA A 17 -6.43 14.65 5.14
C ALA A 17 -5.19 15.03 4.31
N PHE A 18 -4.56 14.06 3.64
CA PHE A 18 -3.31 14.25 2.90
C PHE A 18 -3.46 15.18 1.68
N PRO A 19 -4.50 15.09 0.83
CA PRO A 19 -4.72 16.04 -0.25
C PRO A 19 -4.89 17.47 0.27
N ILE A 20 -5.62 17.64 1.38
CA ILE A 20 -5.79 18.94 2.04
C ILE A 20 -4.44 19.46 2.54
N TRP A 21 -3.64 18.64 3.20
CA TRP A 21 -2.29 19.02 3.67
C TRP A 21 -1.30 19.32 2.55
N LEU A 22 -1.46 18.66 1.40
CA LEU A 22 -0.61 18.84 0.23
C LEU A 22 -0.98 20.10 -0.57
N ARG A 23 -2.24 20.54 -0.50
CA ARG A 23 -2.74 21.76 -1.17
C ARG A 23 -2.70 23.01 -0.28
N ALA A 24 -2.81 22.86 1.02
CA ALA A 24 -2.77 23.97 1.95
C ALA A 24 -1.36 24.56 2.03
N ARG A 25 -1.20 25.82 1.60
CA ARG A 25 0.02 26.61 1.88
C ARG A 25 0.01 27.02 3.35
N GLY A 26 1.09 26.74 4.08
CA GLY A 26 1.23 27.07 5.52
C GLY A 26 0.75 25.99 6.51
N SER A 27 0.82 26.28 7.81
CA SER A 27 0.64 25.31 8.93
C SER A 27 -0.80 25.15 9.44
N GLY A 28 -1.80 25.72 8.75
CA GLY A 28 -3.17 25.88 9.26
C GLY A 28 -4.19 24.77 8.95
N ALA A 29 -3.79 23.64 8.35
CA ALA A 29 -4.73 22.56 8.04
C ALA A 29 -4.99 21.69 9.28
N GLY A 30 -6.26 21.46 9.64
CA GLY A 30 -6.74 20.81 10.87
C GLY A 30 -6.27 19.37 11.12
N GLY A 31 -4.96 19.17 11.28
CA GLY A 31 -4.32 17.87 11.35
C GLY A 31 -4.85 17.01 12.50
N ARG A 32 -5.01 17.61 13.69
CA ARG A 32 -5.46 16.93 14.91
C ARG A 32 -6.79 16.22 14.71
N GLN A 33 -7.79 16.90 14.15
CA GLN A 33 -9.15 16.38 14.03
C GLN A 33 -9.20 15.17 13.09
N PHE A 34 -8.48 15.23 11.95
CA PHE A 34 -8.38 14.10 11.03
C PHE A 34 -7.68 12.89 11.64
N THR A 35 -6.62 13.10 12.43
CA THR A 35 -5.92 11.98 13.10
C THR A 35 -6.79 11.31 14.14
N TRP A 36 -7.54 12.08 14.94
CA TRP A 36 -8.50 11.50 15.89
C TRP A 36 -9.62 10.73 15.18
N LEU A 37 -10.22 11.31 14.15
CA LEU A 37 -11.26 10.65 13.35
C LEU A 37 -10.73 9.32 12.77
N ALA A 38 -9.54 9.35 12.17
CA ALA A 38 -8.91 8.18 11.57
C ALA A 38 -8.58 7.11 12.63
N ALA A 39 -8.00 7.49 13.76
CA ALA A 39 -7.64 6.55 14.83
C ALA A 39 -8.89 5.88 15.41
N SER A 40 -9.95 6.65 15.68
CA SER A 40 -11.22 6.11 16.16
C SER A 40 -11.86 5.16 15.14
N ALA A 41 -11.85 5.51 13.85
CA ALA A 41 -12.36 4.65 12.79
C ALA A 41 -11.57 3.35 12.63
N SER A 42 -10.24 3.38 12.82
CA SER A 42 -9.39 2.18 12.86
C SER A 42 -9.73 1.28 14.05
N VAL A 43 -9.87 1.85 15.25
CA VAL A 43 -10.23 1.09 16.46
C VAL A 43 -11.62 0.46 16.32
N LEU A 44 -12.61 1.20 15.82
CA LEU A 44 -13.97 0.67 15.63
C LEU A 44 -14.00 -0.46 14.60
N LEU A 45 -13.26 -0.33 13.49
CA LEU A 45 -13.20 -1.37 12.47
C LEU A 45 -12.52 -2.65 13.00
N VAL A 46 -11.37 -2.51 13.65
CA VAL A 46 -10.65 -3.65 14.26
C VAL A 46 -11.47 -4.28 15.37
N GLY A 47 -12.13 -3.47 16.20
CA GLY A 47 -13.02 -3.94 17.26
C GLY A 47 -14.23 -4.69 16.71
N GLY A 48 -14.89 -4.17 15.67
CA GLY A 48 -16.03 -4.82 15.02
C GLY A 48 -15.64 -6.16 14.38
N ILE A 49 -14.54 -6.19 13.62
CA ILE A 49 -14.04 -7.43 13.00
C ILE A 49 -13.55 -8.42 14.05
N GLY A 50 -12.86 -7.94 15.08
CA GLY A 50 -12.38 -8.74 16.19
C GLY A 50 -13.53 -9.38 16.97
N TRP A 51 -14.55 -8.60 17.29
CA TRP A 51 -15.77 -9.09 17.94
C TRP A 51 -16.49 -10.13 17.10
N TRP A 52 -16.68 -9.85 15.81
CA TRP A 52 -17.27 -10.81 14.88
C TRP A 52 -16.47 -12.11 14.81
N ARG A 53 -15.14 -12.03 14.80
CA ARG A 53 -14.28 -13.22 14.82
C ARG A 53 -14.36 -13.99 16.12
N LEU A 54 -14.47 -13.33 17.27
CA LEU A 54 -14.67 -14.00 18.56
C LEU A 54 -16.02 -14.72 18.63
N ALA A 55 -17.06 -14.16 18.01
CA ALA A 55 -18.38 -14.79 17.96
C ALA A 55 -18.44 -16.02 17.03
N TYR A 56 -17.53 -16.12 16.05
CA TYR A 56 -17.51 -17.18 15.04
C TYR A 56 -16.11 -17.81 14.90
N VAL A 57 -15.46 -18.11 16.03
CA VAL A 57 -14.17 -18.84 16.01
C VAL A 57 -14.45 -20.29 15.60
N PRO A 58 -13.89 -20.79 14.48
CA PRO A 58 -13.99 -22.21 14.14
C PRO A 58 -13.27 -23.04 15.22
N SER A 59 -13.81 -24.22 15.54
CA SER A 59 -13.32 -25.09 16.62
C SER A 59 -11.85 -25.53 16.49
N GLU A 60 -11.28 -25.40 15.30
CA GLU A 60 -9.89 -25.74 14.97
C GLU A 60 -8.87 -24.69 15.44
N TYR A 61 -9.32 -23.48 15.80
CA TYR A 61 -8.44 -22.40 16.22
C TYR A 61 -8.39 -22.26 17.75
N ASP A 62 -7.18 -22.02 18.27
CA ASP A 62 -6.98 -21.69 19.67
C ASP A 62 -7.62 -20.34 20.01
N PHE A 63 -8.73 -20.40 20.76
CA PHE A 63 -9.49 -19.22 21.20
C PHE A 63 -8.60 -18.23 21.98
N GLY A 64 -7.69 -18.72 22.83
CA GLY A 64 -6.80 -17.87 23.60
C GLY A 64 -5.85 -17.07 22.70
N ALA A 65 -5.30 -17.72 21.67
CA ALA A 65 -4.47 -17.05 20.68
C ALA A 65 -5.23 -15.97 19.89
N VAL A 66 -6.49 -16.25 19.51
CA VAL A 66 -7.34 -15.28 18.80
C VAL A 66 -7.60 -14.04 19.66
N VAL A 67 -7.89 -14.21 20.96
CA VAL A 67 -8.09 -13.09 21.90
C VAL A 67 -6.84 -12.20 21.97
N TRP A 68 -5.66 -12.80 22.12
CA TRP A 68 -4.40 -12.03 22.17
C TRP A 68 -4.08 -11.29 20.88
N ILE A 69 -4.32 -11.92 19.72
CA ILE A 69 -4.14 -11.27 18.41
C ILE A 69 -5.05 -10.05 18.28
N ILE A 70 -6.32 -10.16 18.69
CA ILE A 70 -7.28 -9.05 18.66
C ILE A 70 -6.85 -7.95 19.62
N PHE A 71 -6.44 -8.30 20.84
CA PHE A 71 -5.96 -7.34 21.83
C PHE A 71 -4.78 -6.51 21.30
N PHE A 72 -3.73 -7.16 20.79
CA PHE A 72 -2.59 -6.45 20.22
C PHE A 72 -2.96 -5.66 18.95
N SER A 73 -3.88 -6.16 18.13
CA SER A 73 -4.37 -5.44 16.95
C SER A 73 -5.12 -4.17 17.34
N LEU A 74 -5.93 -4.21 18.40
CA LEU A 74 -6.65 -3.05 18.94
C LEU A 74 -5.71 -1.97 19.47
N LEU A 75 -4.62 -2.36 20.14
CA LEU A 75 -3.58 -1.44 20.60
C LEU A 75 -2.76 -0.87 19.43
N THR A 76 -2.50 -1.69 18.42
CA THR A 76 -1.72 -1.31 17.23
C THR A 76 -2.49 -0.32 16.35
N ALA A 77 -3.80 -0.49 16.20
CA ALA A 77 -4.64 0.32 15.32
C ALA A 77 -4.49 1.84 15.52
N PRO A 78 -4.66 2.41 16.73
CA PRO A 78 -4.51 3.85 16.92
C PRO A 78 -3.06 4.31 16.75
N LEU A 79 -2.08 3.51 17.21
CA LEU A 79 -0.65 3.87 17.11
C LEU A 79 -0.17 3.91 15.65
N ALA A 80 -0.52 2.89 14.88
CA ALA A 80 -0.17 2.81 13.47
C ALA A 80 -0.84 3.94 12.67
N THR A 81 -2.10 4.27 12.98
CA THR A 81 -2.82 5.39 12.34
C THR A 81 -2.25 6.75 12.74
N VAL A 82 -1.87 6.96 14.00
CA VAL A 82 -1.20 8.20 14.46
C VAL A 82 0.18 8.34 13.81
N GLY A 83 1.00 7.29 13.83
CA GLY A 83 2.31 7.27 13.19
C GLY A 83 2.21 7.55 11.70
N PHE A 84 1.22 6.95 11.03
CA PHE A 84 0.96 7.21 9.62
C PHE A 84 0.52 8.65 9.35
N ALA A 85 -0.33 9.24 10.19
CA ALA A 85 -0.69 10.64 10.07
C ALA A 85 0.52 11.56 10.23
N MET A 86 1.41 11.29 11.19
CA MET A 86 2.67 12.04 11.37
C MET A 86 3.55 11.93 10.12
N ALA A 87 3.71 10.72 9.59
CA ALA A 87 4.49 10.47 8.38
C ALA A 87 3.93 11.22 7.16
N LEU A 88 2.61 11.21 6.97
CA LEU A 88 1.95 11.90 5.86
C LEU A 88 2.05 13.43 5.98
N ARG A 89 1.95 13.99 7.19
CA ARG A 89 2.16 15.44 7.41
C ARG A 89 3.60 15.85 7.18
N ALA A 90 4.57 15.07 7.64
CA ALA A 90 5.99 15.31 7.35
C ALA A 90 6.24 15.24 5.85
N ALA A 91 5.68 14.23 5.18
CA ALA A 91 5.80 14.07 3.74
C ALA A 91 5.14 15.23 2.97
N SER A 92 3.98 15.76 3.38
CA SER A 92 3.36 16.90 2.69
C SER A 92 4.19 18.18 2.79
N ALA A 93 5.00 18.31 3.84
CA ALA A 93 6.01 19.36 4.02
C ALA A 93 7.37 19.05 3.36
N GLY A 94 7.48 17.91 2.65
CA GLY A 94 8.70 17.54 1.91
C GLY A 94 9.74 16.77 2.72
N ARG A 95 9.42 16.34 3.95
CA ARG A 95 10.28 15.50 4.80
C ARG A 95 9.91 14.02 4.64
N PRO A 96 10.72 13.22 3.95
CA PRO A 96 10.32 11.86 3.55
C PRO A 96 10.63 10.79 4.60
N MET A 97 11.50 11.07 5.57
CA MET A 97 12.15 10.06 6.42
C MET A 97 11.14 9.20 7.19
N LEU A 98 10.11 9.82 7.75
CA LEU A 98 9.05 9.12 8.50
C LEU A 98 8.18 8.24 7.59
N LEU A 99 7.91 8.67 6.36
CA LEU A 99 7.11 7.89 5.42
C LEU A 99 7.88 6.67 4.89
N ALA A 100 9.18 6.80 4.66
CA ALA A 100 10.04 5.71 4.23
C ALA A 100 10.31 4.67 5.32
N SER A 101 10.28 5.08 6.60
CA SER A 101 10.63 4.23 7.75
C SER A 101 9.43 3.66 8.52
N LEU A 102 8.19 3.99 8.12
CA LEU A 102 6.96 3.66 8.85
C LEU A 102 6.86 2.20 9.31
N THR A 103 7.25 1.26 8.44
CA THR A 103 7.14 -0.18 8.69
C THR A 103 8.46 -0.84 9.08
N LEU A 104 9.54 -0.06 9.16
CA LEU A 104 10.88 -0.59 9.38
C LEU A 104 11.02 -1.18 10.80
N PRO A 105 10.64 -0.48 11.90
CA PRO A 105 10.75 -1.04 13.24
C PRO A 105 9.95 -2.33 13.41
N THR A 106 8.72 -2.39 12.87
CA THR A 106 7.88 -3.59 12.94
C THR A 106 8.49 -4.75 12.16
N SER A 107 9.11 -4.47 11.01
CA SER A 107 9.71 -5.50 10.17
C SER A 107 11.01 -6.05 10.76
N VAL A 108 11.88 -5.18 11.30
CA VAL A 108 13.12 -5.58 11.97
C VAL A 108 12.83 -6.44 13.20
N LEU A 109 11.87 -6.02 14.04
CA LEU A 109 11.44 -6.82 15.20
C LEU A 109 10.86 -8.17 14.79
N ALA A 110 10.00 -8.20 13.76
CA ALA A 110 9.45 -9.46 13.26
C ALA A 110 10.55 -10.39 12.74
N CYS A 111 11.53 -9.89 11.98
CA CYS A 111 12.64 -10.69 11.48
C CYS A 111 13.54 -11.22 12.61
N ALA A 112 13.75 -10.43 13.67
CA ALA A 112 14.59 -10.84 14.81
C ALA A 112 13.92 -11.90 15.71
N LEU A 113 12.60 -11.78 15.91
CA LEU A 113 11.88 -12.58 16.90
C LEU A 113 11.19 -13.81 16.31
N MET A 114 10.66 -13.73 15.08
CA MET A 114 9.92 -14.85 14.47
C MET A 114 10.70 -16.18 14.35
N PRO A 115 12.03 -16.21 14.09
CA PRO A 115 12.79 -17.45 14.00
C PRO A 115 12.79 -18.29 15.29
N TRP A 116 12.56 -17.66 16.44
CA TRP A 116 12.55 -18.34 17.74
C TRP A 116 11.24 -19.09 18.03
N PHE A 117 10.21 -18.90 17.21
CA PHE A 117 8.87 -19.44 17.42
C PHE A 117 8.39 -20.30 16.24
N LEU A 118 9.33 -20.98 15.57
CA LEU A 118 9.03 -21.78 14.38
C LEU A 118 8.10 -22.99 14.64
N SER A 119 7.99 -23.45 15.89
CA SER A 119 7.30 -24.67 16.30
C SER A 119 5.77 -24.56 16.44
N SER A 120 5.20 -23.36 16.57
CA SER A 120 3.75 -23.17 16.76
C SER A 120 3.20 -22.03 15.93
N GLU A 121 2.14 -22.28 15.14
CA GLU A 121 1.48 -21.26 14.32
C GLU A 121 0.70 -20.22 15.14
N SER A 122 0.14 -20.63 16.28
CA SER A 122 -0.53 -19.70 17.20
C SER A 122 0.48 -18.75 17.85
N ALA A 123 1.62 -19.28 18.30
CA ALA A 123 2.71 -18.47 18.85
C ALA A 123 3.24 -17.46 17.82
N LYS A 124 3.51 -17.89 16.58
CA LYS A 124 3.91 -17.00 15.47
C LYS A 124 2.95 -15.83 15.28
N SER A 125 1.65 -16.11 15.27
CA SER A 125 0.62 -15.10 15.01
C SER A 125 0.51 -14.07 16.15
N ILE A 126 0.61 -14.53 17.41
CA ILE A 126 0.62 -13.66 18.59
C ILE A 126 1.87 -12.77 18.58
N ILE A 127 3.05 -13.35 18.36
CA ILE A 127 4.33 -12.64 18.38
C ILE A 127 4.43 -11.65 17.23
N LEU A 128 3.93 -11.99 16.05
CA LEU A 128 3.83 -11.05 14.94
C LEU A 128 2.97 -9.84 15.32
N SER A 129 1.84 -10.06 15.99
CA SER A 129 0.95 -8.99 16.48
C SER A 129 1.62 -8.13 17.56
N LEU A 130 2.39 -8.75 18.45
CA LEU A 130 3.20 -8.06 19.45
C LEU A 130 4.32 -7.22 18.82
N CYS A 131 5.05 -7.77 17.83
CA CYS A 131 6.08 -7.05 17.08
C CYS A 131 5.50 -5.83 16.36
N MET A 132 4.28 -5.94 15.85
CA MET A 132 3.57 -4.81 15.25
C MET A 132 3.26 -3.73 16.28
N PHE A 133 2.75 -4.10 17.46
CA PHE A 133 2.50 -3.16 18.53
C PHE A 133 3.79 -2.44 18.94
N LEU A 134 4.83 -3.19 19.33
CA LEU A 134 6.11 -2.65 19.79
C LEU A 134 6.81 -1.82 18.71
N GLY A 135 6.78 -2.26 17.45
CA GLY A 135 7.37 -1.52 16.35
C GLY A 135 6.65 -0.20 16.08
N ASN A 136 5.32 -0.15 16.17
CA ASN A 136 4.58 1.10 16.04
C ASN A 136 4.82 2.05 17.22
N VAL A 137 4.92 1.53 18.46
CA VAL A 137 5.34 2.34 19.63
C VAL A 137 6.71 2.95 19.38
N CYS A 138 7.67 2.14 18.94
CA CYS A 138 9.04 2.58 18.63
C CYS A 138 9.05 3.65 17.52
N PHE A 139 8.31 3.43 16.43
CA PHE A 139 8.19 4.40 15.34
C PHE A 139 7.65 5.75 15.83
N VAL A 140 6.54 5.74 16.57
CA VAL A 140 5.93 6.97 17.10
C VAL A 140 6.88 7.68 18.06
N ALA A 141 7.55 6.95 18.96
CA ALA A 141 8.52 7.51 19.89
C ALA A 141 9.68 8.19 19.13
N ILE A 142 10.27 7.51 18.14
CA ILE A 142 11.35 8.06 17.30
C ILE A 142 10.85 9.29 16.53
N ALA A 143 9.65 9.24 15.96
CA ALA A 143 9.08 10.34 15.18
C ALA A 143 8.87 11.61 16.04
N VAL A 144 8.44 11.44 17.30
CA VAL A 144 8.30 12.56 18.26
C VAL A 144 9.67 13.13 18.65
N LEU A 145 10.65 12.26 18.92
CA LEU A 145 11.97 12.66 19.39
C LEU A 145 12.82 13.33 18.31
N THR A 146 12.82 12.80 17.09
CA THR A 146 13.75 13.21 16.02
C THR A 146 13.22 14.37 15.19
N GLU A 147 11.95 14.34 14.80
CA GLU A 147 11.39 15.33 13.88
C GLU A 147 10.59 16.43 14.58
N ARG A 148 10.46 16.34 15.93
CA ARG A 148 9.61 17.22 16.76
C ARG A 148 8.21 17.41 16.19
N VAL A 149 7.72 16.41 15.44
CA VAL A 149 6.37 16.42 14.88
C VAL A 149 5.44 16.22 16.06
N SER A 150 4.67 17.25 16.38
CA SER A 150 3.62 17.11 17.41
C SER A 150 2.68 15.98 16.98
N LEU A 151 2.46 15.02 17.88
CA LEU A 151 1.50 13.90 17.74
C LEU A 151 0.15 14.38 17.17
N PHE A 152 -0.26 15.58 17.57
CA PHE A 152 -1.49 16.24 17.17
C PHE A 152 -1.27 17.60 16.51
N GLY A 153 -0.11 17.81 15.88
CA GLY A 153 0.28 19.07 15.27
C GLY A 153 -0.75 19.63 14.27
N GLY A 154 -0.97 20.94 14.35
CA GLY A 154 -1.96 21.70 13.60
C GLY A 154 -2.83 22.49 14.58
N ARG A 155 -2.84 23.82 14.48
CA ARG A 155 -3.83 24.62 15.21
C ARG A 155 -5.21 24.30 14.62
N ASN A 156 -6.21 24.08 15.47
CA ASN A 156 -7.61 24.00 15.05
C ASN A 156 -8.10 25.41 14.68
N THR A 157 -7.52 26.02 13.65
CA THR A 157 -7.95 27.34 13.16
C THR A 157 -9.23 27.25 12.33
N VAL A 158 -9.56 26.05 11.83
CA VAL A 158 -10.68 25.79 10.91
C VAL A 158 -11.40 24.52 11.36
N SER A 159 -12.73 24.51 11.33
CA SER A 159 -13.54 23.36 11.74
C SER A 159 -13.50 22.24 10.69
N LEU A 160 -13.56 20.97 11.13
CA LEU A 160 -13.64 19.79 10.23
C LEU A 160 -14.72 19.97 9.14
N ARG A 161 -15.87 20.56 9.50
CA ARG A 161 -17.00 20.77 8.60
C ARG A 161 -16.66 21.67 7.41
N GLN A 162 -15.75 22.63 7.58
CA GLN A 162 -15.28 23.49 6.49
C GLN A 162 -14.33 22.76 5.53
N HIS A 163 -13.74 21.64 5.96
CA HIS A 163 -12.89 20.78 5.12
C HIS A 163 -13.67 19.63 4.45
N LEU A 164 -14.85 19.27 4.98
CA LEU A 164 -15.72 18.24 4.41
C LEU A 164 -16.58 18.81 3.28
N THR A 165 -15.94 19.01 2.12
CA THR A 165 -16.59 19.48 0.89
C THR A 165 -16.91 18.32 -0.06
N SER A 166 -17.65 18.60 -1.14
CA SER A 166 -17.86 17.64 -2.25
C SER A 166 -16.54 17.08 -2.80
N GLU A 167 -15.47 17.89 -2.83
CA GLU A 167 -14.14 17.43 -3.25
C GLU A 167 -13.55 16.39 -2.28
N SER A 168 -13.70 16.61 -0.97
CA SER A 168 -13.22 15.66 0.04
C SER A 168 -13.92 14.30 -0.07
N ALA A 169 -15.22 14.29 -0.42
CA ALA A 169 -15.98 13.07 -0.64
C ALA A 169 -15.48 12.27 -1.85
N TRP A 170 -15.09 12.95 -2.93
CA TRP A 170 -14.51 12.29 -4.11
C TRP A 170 -13.15 11.67 -3.85
N PHE A 171 -12.29 12.33 -3.05
CA PHE A 171 -11.02 11.72 -2.66
C PHE A 171 -11.20 10.60 -1.64
N ALA A 172 -12.15 10.72 -0.72
CA ALA A 172 -12.53 9.64 0.19
C ALA A 172 -13.07 8.42 -0.58
N ALA A 173 -13.95 8.62 -1.57
CA ALA A 173 -14.49 7.55 -2.40
C ALA A 173 -13.37 6.85 -3.21
N ARG A 174 -12.42 7.62 -3.73
CA ARG A 174 -11.24 7.08 -4.43
C ARG A 174 -10.39 6.20 -3.53
N SER A 175 -9.99 6.71 -2.36
CA SER A 175 -9.19 5.93 -1.43
C SER A 175 -9.98 4.75 -0.88
N GLY A 176 -11.27 4.93 -0.62
CA GLY A 176 -12.22 3.88 -0.26
C GLY A 176 -12.19 2.74 -1.27
N ALA A 177 -12.37 3.04 -2.56
CA ALA A 177 -12.32 2.04 -3.63
C ALA A 177 -10.95 1.34 -3.69
N GLY A 178 -9.85 2.10 -3.74
CA GLY A 178 -8.50 1.51 -3.85
C GLY A 178 -8.13 0.61 -2.68
N TYR A 179 -8.33 1.06 -1.45
CA TYR A 179 -8.02 0.25 -0.26
C TYR A 179 -8.97 -0.94 -0.09
N SER A 180 -10.25 -0.76 -0.40
CA SER A 180 -11.21 -1.89 -0.36
C SER A 180 -10.87 -2.94 -1.41
N THR A 181 -10.48 -2.56 -2.63
CA THR A 181 -10.01 -3.51 -3.63
C THR A 181 -8.76 -4.26 -3.17
N GLY A 182 -7.79 -3.58 -2.56
CA GLY A 182 -6.61 -4.25 -1.98
C GLY A 182 -6.99 -5.27 -0.90
N VAL A 183 -7.97 -4.94 -0.06
CA VAL A 183 -8.51 -5.85 0.96
C VAL A 183 -9.27 -7.03 0.33
N ILE A 184 -10.06 -6.79 -0.71
CA ILE A 184 -10.77 -7.84 -1.45
C ILE A 184 -9.77 -8.82 -2.06
N LEU A 185 -8.73 -8.32 -2.74
CA LEU A 185 -7.69 -9.16 -3.33
C LEU A 185 -6.98 -10.01 -2.26
N GLN A 186 -6.65 -9.43 -1.11
CA GLN A 186 -6.07 -10.19 0.02
C GLN A 186 -7.05 -11.18 0.65
N THR A 187 -8.35 -10.89 0.63
CA THR A 187 -9.38 -11.79 1.16
C THR A 187 -9.59 -12.97 0.22
N VAL A 188 -9.68 -12.72 -1.08
CA VAL A 188 -9.77 -13.76 -2.11
C VAL A 188 -8.49 -14.63 -2.13
N ALA A 189 -7.32 -14.04 -1.82
CA ALA A 189 -6.08 -14.78 -1.65
C ALA A 189 -6.18 -15.90 -0.59
N SER A 190 -7.04 -15.77 0.42
CA SER A 190 -7.15 -16.80 1.47
C SER A 190 -7.68 -18.14 0.97
N ALA A 191 -8.21 -18.19 -0.26
CA ALA A 191 -8.58 -19.45 -0.93
C ALA A 191 -7.36 -20.21 -1.49
N LEU A 192 -6.19 -19.58 -1.56
CA LEU A 192 -4.97 -20.20 -2.08
C LEU A 192 -4.27 -21.07 -1.02
N PRO A 193 -3.47 -22.08 -1.43
CA PRO A 193 -2.63 -22.86 -0.52
C PRO A 193 -1.68 -22.00 0.33
N ALA A 194 -1.29 -22.49 1.51
CA ALA A 194 -0.40 -21.77 2.43
C ALA A 194 0.96 -21.37 1.80
N SER A 195 1.51 -22.21 0.91
CA SER A 195 2.74 -21.92 0.16
C SER A 195 2.57 -20.72 -0.79
N ALA A 196 1.46 -20.70 -1.52
CA ALA A 196 1.05 -19.62 -2.41
C ALA A 196 0.82 -18.30 -1.65
N LEU A 197 0.14 -18.35 -0.51
CA LEU A 197 -0.05 -17.21 0.39
C LEU A 197 1.27 -16.65 0.93
N SER A 198 2.21 -17.54 1.28
CA SER A 198 3.54 -17.16 1.76
C SER A 198 4.34 -16.46 0.67
N MET A 199 4.32 -16.98 -0.57
CA MET A 199 4.95 -16.35 -1.74
C MET A 199 4.35 -14.96 -1.99
N LEU A 200 3.03 -14.84 -2.08
CA LEU A 200 2.36 -13.57 -2.32
C LEU A 200 2.66 -12.56 -1.20
N SER A 201 2.67 -13.00 0.06
CA SER A 201 2.97 -12.14 1.21
C SER A 201 4.42 -11.64 1.21
N PHE A 202 5.37 -12.50 0.82
CA PHE A 202 6.76 -12.10 0.65
C PHE A 202 6.90 -11.07 -0.48
N SER A 203 6.32 -11.35 -1.64
CA SER A 203 6.31 -10.47 -2.80
C SER A 203 5.69 -9.10 -2.48
N ALA A 204 4.53 -9.08 -1.80
CA ALA A 204 3.87 -7.84 -1.40
C ALA A 204 4.74 -6.99 -0.45
N LYS A 205 5.46 -7.63 0.49
CA LYS A 205 6.40 -6.93 1.38
C LYS A 205 7.62 -6.40 0.63
N PHE A 206 8.15 -7.17 -0.31
CA PHE A 206 9.24 -6.73 -1.17
C PHE A 206 8.83 -5.50 -1.99
N VAL A 207 7.68 -5.58 -2.67
CA VAL A 207 7.10 -4.46 -3.44
C VAL A 207 6.90 -3.24 -2.54
N ALA A 208 6.31 -3.40 -1.35
CA ALA A 208 6.12 -2.31 -0.41
C ALA A 208 7.46 -1.69 0.05
N GLY A 209 8.50 -2.51 0.27
CA GLY A 209 9.84 -2.04 0.60
C GLY A 209 10.49 -1.23 -0.52
N VAL A 210 10.40 -1.71 -1.77
CA VAL A 210 10.89 -0.98 -2.96
C VAL A 210 10.18 0.35 -3.11
N VAL A 211 8.85 0.40 -2.97
CA VAL A 211 8.09 1.66 -3.05
C VAL A 211 8.45 2.60 -1.89
N ALA A 212 8.62 2.09 -0.67
CA ALA A 212 8.97 2.88 0.50
C ALA A 212 10.35 3.56 0.35
N VAL A 213 11.36 2.81 -0.08
CA VAL A 213 12.74 3.30 -0.20
C VAL A 213 12.97 4.03 -1.52
N GLY A 214 12.53 3.47 -2.64
CA GLY A 214 12.79 4.00 -3.97
C GLY A 214 11.95 5.24 -4.29
N VAL A 215 10.66 5.23 -3.93
CA VAL A 215 9.73 6.32 -4.26
C VAL A 215 9.47 7.21 -3.06
N ASN A 216 9.00 6.65 -1.94
CA ASN A 216 8.56 7.47 -0.82
C ASN A 216 9.70 8.18 -0.07
N ALA A 217 10.96 7.76 -0.23
CA ALA A 217 12.11 8.47 0.30
C ALA A 217 12.48 9.73 -0.52
N VAL A 218 12.14 9.76 -1.82
CA VAL A 218 12.58 10.81 -2.75
C VAL A 218 11.41 11.71 -3.15
N LEU A 219 10.29 11.10 -3.52
CA LEU A 219 9.12 11.77 -4.08
C LEU A 219 8.59 12.93 -3.20
N PRO A 220 8.56 12.84 -1.85
CA PRO A 220 8.18 13.99 -1.03
C PRO A 220 9.07 15.23 -1.22
N ARG A 221 10.37 15.06 -1.50
CA ARG A 221 11.28 16.18 -1.77
C ARG A 221 10.99 16.88 -3.10
N LEU A 222 10.38 16.15 -4.05
CA LEU A 222 10.04 16.67 -5.37
C LEU A 222 8.59 17.16 -5.46
N VAL A 223 7.68 16.60 -4.66
CA VAL A 223 6.26 16.95 -4.65
C VAL A 223 5.82 17.16 -3.20
N HIS A 224 5.97 18.39 -2.75
CA HIS A 224 5.45 18.88 -1.47
C HIS A 224 4.62 20.14 -1.68
N ARG A 225 3.90 20.57 -0.64
CA ARG A 225 2.94 21.67 -0.69
C ARG A 225 3.54 23.01 -1.12
N ASP A 226 4.80 23.26 -0.75
CA ASP A 226 5.47 24.55 -0.93
C ASP A 226 6.17 24.70 -2.30
N ARG A 227 6.25 23.61 -3.09
CA ARG A 227 6.86 23.64 -4.42
C ARG A 227 5.80 23.85 -5.49
N ALA A 228 5.98 24.75 -6.46
CA ALA A 228 5.00 24.90 -7.54
C ALA A 228 5.15 23.83 -8.63
N ASP A 229 6.39 23.55 -9.01
CA ASP A 229 6.73 22.58 -10.06
C ASP A 229 6.68 21.12 -9.56
N THR A 230 6.05 20.25 -10.35
CA THR A 230 5.96 18.79 -10.11
C THR A 230 6.65 17.96 -11.19
N SER A 231 7.36 18.59 -12.13
CA SER A 231 8.04 17.95 -13.27
C SER A 231 8.98 16.80 -12.86
N GLY A 232 9.67 16.96 -11.73
CA GLY A 232 10.62 15.97 -11.19
C GLY A 232 10.00 14.60 -10.89
N ALA A 233 8.69 14.52 -10.60
CA ALA A 233 8.02 13.25 -10.40
C ALA A 233 7.90 12.43 -11.69
N PHE A 234 7.74 13.08 -12.84
CA PHE A 234 7.68 12.41 -14.14
C PHE A 234 9.04 11.90 -14.59
N ILE A 235 10.13 12.54 -14.16
CA ILE A 235 11.49 12.03 -14.34
C ILE A 235 11.66 10.71 -13.58
N ILE A 236 11.23 10.64 -12.31
CA ILE A 236 11.24 9.40 -11.53
C ILE A 236 10.47 8.29 -12.25
N ILE A 237 9.26 8.58 -12.76
CA ILE A 237 8.45 7.59 -13.49
C ILE A 237 9.24 6.97 -14.66
N ARG A 238 9.92 7.79 -15.47
CA ARG A 238 10.73 7.31 -16.59
C ARG A 238 11.90 6.44 -16.13
N TYR A 239 12.58 6.82 -15.04
CA TYR A 239 13.63 5.99 -14.45
C TYR A 239 13.11 4.66 -13.92
N VAL A 240 11.94 4.65 -13.25
CA VAL A 240 11.31 3.41 -12.78
C VAL A 240 10.98 2.49 -13.94
N VAL A 241 10.42 3.02 -15.04
CA VAL A 241 10.16 2.22 -16.26
C VAL A 241 11.46 1.67 -16.84
N GLY A 242 12.50 2.49 -17.01
CA GLY A 242 13.79 2.05 -17.55
C GLY A 242 14.47 0.99 -16.68
N LEU A 243 14.47 1.18 -15.36
CA LEU A 243 15.01 0.20 -14.40
C LEU A 243 14.20 -1.10 -14.39
N CYS A 244 12.86 -1.00 -14.49
CA CYS A 244 12.00 -2.17 -14.61
C CYS A 244 12.32 -2.99 -15.86
N LEU A 245 12.43 -2.34 -17.03
CA LEU A 245 12.74 -3.01 -18.28
C LEU A 245 14.12 -3.66 -18.25
N LEU A 246 15.11 -2.99 -17.65
CA LEU A 246 16.44 -3.57 -17.44
C LEU A 246 16.38 -4.79 -16.52
N ALA A 247 15.70 -4.67 -15.38
CA ALA A 247 15.55 -5.76 -14.42
C ALA A 247 14.82 -6.96 -15.03
N GLU A 248 13.74 -6.72 -15.76
CA GLU A 248 12.96 -7.71 -16.51
C GLU A 248 13.81 -8.42 -17.56
N ALA A 249 14.58 -7.67 -18.36
CA ALA A 249 15.48 -8.24 -19.36
C ALA A 249 16.55 -9.13 -18.72
N VAL A 250 17.14 -8.70 -17.60
CA VAL A 250 18.10 -9.50 -16.83
C VAL A 250 17.44 -10.77 -16.28
N THR A 251 16.25 -10.67 -15.68
CA THR A 251 15.56 -11.85 -15.16
C THR A 251 15.12 -12.80 -16.25
N ALA A 252 14.68 -12.30 -17.40
CA ALA A 252 14.35 -13.14 -18.56
C ALA A 252 15.60 -13.88 -19.08
N ALA A 253 16.73 -13.18 -19.22
CA ALA A 253 17.99 -13.79 -19.65
C ALA A 253 18.49 -14.86 -18.67
N VAL A 254 18.44 -14.59 -17.36
CA VAL A 254 18.82 -15.56 -16.32
C VAL A 254 17.87 -16.76 -16.33
N SER A 255 16.56 -16.54 -16.48
CA SER A 255 15.56 -17.62 -16.52
C SER A 255 15.69 -18.51 -17.75
N LEU A 256 16.27 -18.02 -18.85
CA LEU A 256 16.60 -18.82 -20.03
C LEU A 256 17.92 -19.58 -19.87
N ALA A 257 18.92 -18.96 -19.23
CA ALA A 257 20.24 -19.54 -19.03
C ALA A 257 20.27 -20.59 -17.91
N TRP A 258 19.37 -20.48 -16.93
CA TRP A 258 19.35 -21.34 -15.76
C TRP A 258 17.95 -21.90 -15.54
N ARG A 259 17.75 -23.15 -15.99
CA ARG A 259 16.57 -23.97 -15.71
C ARG A 259 16.93 -25.00 -14.63
N PRO A 260 16.91 -24.65 -13.33
CA PRO A 260 17.04 -25.67 -12.30
C PRO A 260 15.82 -26.60 -12.37
N ASP A 261 16.08 -27.90 -12.49
CA ASP A 261 15.08 -28.96 -12.43
C ASP A 261 14.28 -28.84 -11.11
N GLY A 262 13.07 -28.27 -11.17
CA GLY A 262 12.11 -28.24 -10.05
C GLY A 262 11.89 -26.90 -9.32
N GLY A 263 12.45 -25.78 -9.78
CA GLY A 263 12.29 -24.49 -9.10
C GLY A 263 11.08 -23.65 -9.54
N ALA A 264 9.90 -23.81 -8.91
CA ALA A 264 8.70 -22.98 -9.16
C ALA A 264 8.85 -21.47 -8.83
N TYR A 265 10.03 -21.03 -8.37
CA TYR A 265 10.29 -19.68 -7.88
C TYR A 265 10.78 -18.70 -8.95
N LEU A 266 11.54 -19.16 -9.95
CA LEU A 266 12.06 -18.31 -11.02
C LEU A 266 10.96 -17.62 -11.86
N PRO A 267 9.85 -18.28 -12.26
CA PRO A 267 8.83 -17.63 -13.09
C PRO A 267 8.01 -16.56 -12.36
N LEU A 268 8.02 -16.52 -11.02
CA LEU A 268 7.34 -15.46 -10.25
C LEU A 268 8.16 -14.17 -10.19
N MET A 269 9.49 -14.24 -10.30
CA MET A 269 10.39 -13.08 -10.13
C MET A 269 10.10 -11.93 -11.12
N PRO A 270 9.95 -12.19 -12.44
CA PRO A 270 9.55 -11.16 -13.41
C PRO A 270 8.28 -10.44 -12.95
N LEU A 271 7.27 -11.21 -12.55
CA LEU A 271 5.97 -10.67 -12.17
C LEU A 271 6.05 -9.81 -10.89
N VAL A 272 6.91 -10.16 -9.93
CA VAL A 272 7.17 -9.32 -8.74
C VAL A 272 7.88 -8.01 -9.11
N ILE A 273 8.81 -8.03 -10.08
CA ILE A 273 9.49 -6.83 -10.57
C ILE A 273 8.51 -5.90 -11.28
N ALA A 274 7.69 -6.45 -12.18
CA ALA A 274 6.61 -5.70 -12.84
C ALA A 274 5.65 -5.08 -11.81
N TRP A 275 5.30 -5.81 -10.75
CA TRP A 275 4.47 -5.29 -9.67
C TRP A 275 5.15 -4.17 -8.89
N ALA A 276 6.42 -4.32 -8.53
CA ALA A 276 7.18 -3.28 -7.84
C ALA A 276 7.24 -1.98 -8.66
N ALA A 277 7.44 -2.11 -9.98
CA ALA A 277 7.45 -0.97 -10.90
C ALA A 277 6.07 -0.33 -11.03
N ALA A 278 5.01 -1.13 -11.23
CA ALA A 278 3.65 -0.62 -11.34
C ALA A 278 3.22 0.13 -10.07
N ALA A 279 3.48 -0.43 -8.89
CA ALA A 279 3.20 0.21 -7.60
C ALA A 279 4.01 1.50 -7.41
N SER A 280 5.28 1.51 -7.83
CA SER A 280 6.15 2.70 -7.76
C SER A 280 5.65 3.83 -8.67
N ILE A 281 5.26 3.49 -9.91
CA ILE A 281 4.68 4.44 -10.87
C ILE A 281 3.36 4.99 -10.32
N ASN A 282 2.46 4.12 -9.84
CA ASN A 282 1.20 4.54 -9.26
C ASN A 282 1.42 5.48 -8.08
N ALA A 283 2.32 5.15 -7.13
CA ALA A 283 2.64 6.03 -6.01
C ALA A 283 3.12 7.43 -6.46
N CYS A 284 3.97 7.51 -7.49
CA CYS A 284 4.41 8.77 -8.09
C CYS A 284 3.23 9.57 -8.66
N VAL A 285 2.47 8.94 -9.55
CA VAL A 285 1.35 9.55 -10.26
C VAL A 285 0.25 10.00 -9.30
N GLN A 286 -0.10 9.17 -8.32
CA GLN A 286 -1.12 9.49 -7.33
C GLN A 286 -0.76 10.74 -6.54
N ARG A 287 0.48 10.86 -6.08
CA ARG A 287 0.90 12.03 -5.30
C ARG A 287 0.83 13.33 -6.11
N VAL A 288 1.22 13.28 -7.39
CA VAL A 288 1.07 14.44 -8.30
C VAL A 288 -0.41 14.75 -8.52
N ALA A 289 -1.22 13.74 -8.85
CA ALA A 289 -2.64 13.87 -9.09
C ALA A 289 -3.40 14.48 -7.89
N LEU A 290 -3.07 14.07 -6.65
CA LEU A 290 -3.68 14.63 -5.44
C LEU A 290 -3.39 16.13 -5.28
N LYS A 291 -2.31 16.63 -5.90
CA LYS A 291 -1.96 18.05 -5.88
C LYS A 291 -2.53 18.83 -7.08
N SER A 292 -2.55 18.22 -8.27
CA SER A 292 -2.81 18.92 -9.54
C SER A 292 -4.24 18.77 -10.09
N LEU A 293 -4.94 17.66 -9.80
CA LEU A 293 -6.24 17.38 -10.42
C LEU A 293 -7.42 17.77 -9.53
N ALA A 294 -8.54 18.18 -10.12
CA ALA A 294 -9.80 18.29 -9.39
C ALA A 294 -10.23 16.91 -8.86
N ALA A 295 -10.92 16.89 -7.72
CA ALA A 295 -11.31 15.64 -7.07
C ALA A 295 -12.20 14.76 -7.97
N SER A 296 -12.99 15.37 -8.86
CA SER A 296 -13.89 14.70 -9.79
C SER A 296 -13.21 13.79 -10.82
N SER A 297 -11.92 14.02 -11.11
CA SER A 297 -11.13 13.16 -12.02
C SER A 297 -10.84 11.77 -11.43
N SER A 298 -11.15 11.54 -10.15
CA SER A 298 -10.94 10.25 -9.49
C SER A 298 -11.92 9.13 -9.91
N LYS A 299 -13.04 9.48 -10.57
CA LYS A 299 -14.05 8.52 -11.04
C LYS A 299 -13.46 7.37 -11.86
N LEU A 300 -12.49 7.68 -12.72
CA LEU A 300 -11.83 6.68 -13.57
C LEU A 300 -11.09 5.62 -12.75
N THR A 301 -10.38 6.03 -11.70
CA THR A 301 -9.67 5.10 -10.82
C THR A 301 -10.63 4.23 -9.99
N ILE A 302 -11.81 4.76 -9.62
CA ILE A 302 -12.84 3.99 -8.92
C ILE A 302 -13.40 2.88 -9.83
N MET A 303 -13.64 3.19 -11.10
CA MET A 303 -14.09 2.21 -12.08
C MET A 303 -13.07 1.07 -12.27
N ALA A 304 -11.77 1.39 -12.37
CA ALA A 304 -10.72 0.38 -12.44
C ALA A 304 -10.70 -0.54 -11.20
N CYS A 305 -10.87 0.04 -10.01
CA CYS A 305 -10.98 -0.73 -8.76
C CYS A 305 -12.18 -1.68 -8.78
N ALA A 306 -13.34 -1.21 -9.25
CA ALA A 306 -14.54 -2.03 -9.37
C ALA A 306 -14.37 -3.18 -10.37
N CYS A 307 -13.78 -2.92 -11.54
CA CYS A 307 -13.49 -3.95 -12.55
C CYS A 307 -12.53 -5.02 -12.02
N VAL A 308 -11.42 -4.62 -11.38
CA VAL A 308 -10.45 -5.57 -10.81
C VAL A 308 -11.07 -6.40 -9.68
N SER A 309 -11.87 -5.77 -8.82
CA SER A 309 -12.58 -6.48 -7.74
C SER A 309 -13.57 -7.50 -8.31
N GLY A 310 -14.35 -7.11 -9.33
CA GLY A 310 -15.28 -8.00 -10.02
C GLY A 310 -14.57 -9.19 -10.67
N LEU A 311 -13.44 -8.95 -11.35
CA LEU A 311 -12.64 -10.02 -11.95
C LEU A 311 -12.08 -10.98 -10.89
N ALA A 312 -11.62 -10.46 -9.74
CA ALA A 312 -11.14 -11.28 -8.63
C ALA A 312 -12.23 -12.20 -8.08
N PHE A 313 -13.46 -11.70 -7.92
CA PHE A 313 -14.59 -12.51 -7.50
C PHE A 313 -14.96 -13.58 -8.52
N ILE A 314 -14.98 -13.23 -9.81
CA ILE A 314 -15.28 -14.19 -10.89
C ILE A 314 -14.25 -15.33 -10.89
N LEU A 315 -12.95 -14.99 -10.86
CA LEU A 315 -11.87 -15.98 -10.85
C LEU A 315 -11.87 -16.85 -9.59
N SER A 316 -12.23 -16.27 -8.44
CA SER A 316 -12.38 -17.02 -7.20
C SER A 316 -13.59 -17.96 -7.25
N ALA A 317 -14.72 -17.50 -7.79
CA ALA A 317 -15.95 -18.29 -7.88
C ALA A 317 -15.83 -19.42 -8.92
N SER A 318 -15.04 -19.22 -9.98
CA SER A 318 -14.79 -20.24 -11.01
C SER A 318 -13.74 -21.28 -10.61
N GLY A 319 -13.04 -21.10 -9.48
CA GLY A 319 -11.96 -22.00 -9.03
C GLY A 319 -10.65 -21.88 -9.81
N GLU A 320 -10.53 -20.88 -10.69
CA GLU A 320 -9.36 -20.67 -11.56
C GLU A 320 -8.28 -19.78 -10.91
N LEU A 321 -8.53 -19.30 -9.68
CA LEU A 321 -7.62 -18.39 -9.00
C LEU A 321 -6.29 -19.08 -8.66
N ASN A 322 -5.20 -18.59 -9.23
CA ASN A 322 -3.84 -18.97 -8.86
C ASN A 322 -3.01 -17.75 -8.43
N VAL A 323 -1.80 -17.99 -7.90
CA VAL A 323 -0.90 -16.92 -7.42
C VAL A 323 -0.53 -15.95 -8.54
N PHE A 324 -0.32 -16.43 -9.76
CA PHE A 324 0.09 -15.62 -10.90
C PHE A 324 -1.01 -14.64 -11.31
N LEU A 325 -2.24 -15.13 -11.45
CA LEU A 325 -3.42 -14.33 -11.76
C LEU A 325 -3.69 -13.30 -10.67
N LEU A 326 -3.56 -13.68 -9.40
CA LEU A 326 -3.75 -12.75 -8.30
C LEU A 326 -2.69 -11.64 -8.28
N ALA A 327 -1.43 -11.98 -8.52
CA ALA A 327 -0.37 -10.99 -8.62
C ALA A 327 -0.52 -10.11 -9.89
N LEU A 328 -1.02 -10.67 -10.99
CA LEU A 328 -1.39 -9.91 -12.19
C LEU A 328 -2.54 -8.93 -11.92
N LEU A 329 -3.54 -9.33 -11.13
CA LEU A 329 -4.61 -8.42 -10.69
C LEU A 329 -4.07 -7.22 -9.90
N PHE A 330 -3.08 -7.43 -9.03
CA PHE A 330 -2.39 -6.33 -8.36
C PHE A 330 -1.65 -5.43 -9.34
N ILE A 331 -0.91 -5.97 -10.30
CA ILE A 331 -0.22 -5.19 -11.34
C ILE A 331 -1.23 -4.36 -12.14
N VAL A 332 -2.30 -4.99 -12.62
CA VAL A 332 -3.35 -4.35 -13.41
C VAL A 332 -4.00 -3.21 -12.62
N LEU A 333 -4.29 -3.41 -11.34
CA LEU A 333 -4.84 -2.36 -10.48
C LEU A 333 -3.92 -1.13 -10.40
N GLU A 334 -2.64 -1.36 -10.15
CA GLU A 334 -1.65 -0.29 -9.99
C GLU A 334 -1.42 0.46 -11.31
N ILE A 335 -1.20 -0.25 -12.41
CA ILE A 335 -0.87 0.34 -13.72
C ILE A 335 -2.07 1.02 -14.36
N SER A 336 -3.27 0.44 -14.28
CA SER A 336 -4.50 1.06 -14.82
C SER A 336 -4.82 2.35 -14.07
N SER A 337 -4.69 2.35 -12.74
CA SER A 337 -4.85 3.54 -11.92
C SER A 337 -3.86 4.63 -12.34
N ALA A 338 -2.58 4.28 -12.53
CA ALA A 338 -1.56 5.22 -12.96
C ALA A 338 -1.84 5.80 -14.36
N LEU A 339 -2.17 4.96 -15.34
CA LEU A 339 -2.44 5.39 -16.72
C LEU A 339 -3.66 6.29 -16.81
N LEU A 340 -4.76 5.95 -16.12
CA LEU A 340 -5.98 6.77 -16.10
C LEU A 340 -5.73 8.16 -15.49
N LEU A 341 -4.86 8.24 -14.47
CA LEU A 341 -4.47 9.51 -13.87
C LEU A 341 -3.52 10.32 -14.76
N LEU A 342 -2.57 9.67 -15.43
CA LEU A 342 -1.68 10.32 -16.40
C LEU A 342 -2.47 10.90 -17.59
N LEU A 343 -3.45 10.14 -18.09
CA LEU A 343 -4.41 10.59 -19.10
C LEU A 343 -5.21 11.81 -18.61
N SER A 344 -5.71 11.76 -17.38
CA SER A 344 -6.44 12.86 -16.76
C SER A 344 -5.59 14.12 -16.61
N MET A 345 -4.28 13.97 -16.33
CA MET A 345 -3.31 15.08 -16.28
C MET A 345 -2.82 15.52 -17.67
N ARG A 346 -3.27 14.89 -18.75
CA ARG A 346 -2.84 15.13 -20.14
C ARG A 346 -1.33 14.99 -20.36
N GLN A 347 -0.67 14.14 -19.56
CA GLN A 347 0.76 13.87 -19.67
C GLN A 347 1.03 12.77 -20.72
N TRP A 348 0.67 13.05 -21.98
CA TRP A 348 0.67 12.07 -23.06
C TRP A 348 2.01 11.35 -23.25
N LYS A 349 3.12 12.08 -23.12
CA LYS A 349 4.46 11.49 -23.20
C LYS A 349 4.65 10.37 -22.17
N ASP A 350 4.25 10.62 -20.92
CA ASP A 350 4.42 9.66 -19.84
C ASP A 350 3.39 8.53 -19.91
N VAL A 351 2.19 8.77 -20.47
CA VAL A 351 1.23 7.72 -20.84
C VAL A 351 1.88 6.74 -21.82
N TRP A 352 2.52 7.23 -22.88
CA TRP A 352 3.20 6.37 -23.87
C TRP A 352 4.37 5.61 -23.26
N VAL A 353 5.22 6.27 -22.46
CA VAL A 353 6.36 5.61 -21.80
C VAL A 353 5.88 4.47 -20.88
N VAL A 354 4.87 4.73 -20.06
CA VAL A 354 4.33 3.72 -19.13
C VAL A 354 3.59 2.62 -19.89
N GLY A 355 2.80 2.97 -20.91
CA GLY A 355 2.05 2.02 -21.73
C GLY A 355 2.96 1.08 -22.52
N ILE A 356 3.97 1.62 -23.22
CA ILE A 356 4.96 0.82 -23.95
C ILE A 356 5.77 -0.02 -22.98
N GLY A 357 6.21 0.55 -21.85
CA GLY A 357 6.91 -0.19 -20.81
C GLY A 357 6.10 -1.38 -20.29
N ALA A 358 4.81 -1.17 -19.99
CA ALA A 358 3.90 -2.23 -19.55
C ALA A 358 3.69 -3.32 -20.61
N LEU A 359 3.59 -2.95 -21.89
CA LEU A 359 3.49 -3.91 -23.00
C LEU A 359 4.76 -4.76 -23.13
N ILE A 360 5.94 -4.14 -23.05
CA ILE A 360 7.22 -4.85 -23.13
C ILE A 360 7.38 -5.78 -21.92
N CYS A 361 7.13 -5.30 -20.69
CA CYS A 361 7.17 -6.16 -19.50
C CYS A 361 6.17 -7.31 -19.62
N GLY A 362 4.93 -7.06 -20.05
CA GLY A 362 3.92 -8.09 -20.25
C GLY A 362 4.34 -9.14 -21.28
N PHE A 363 4.97 -8.71 -22.38
CA PHE A 363 5.55 -9.61 -23.38
C PHE A 363 6.69 -10.46 -22.80
N LEU A 364 7.62 -9.86 -22.04
CA LEU A 364 8.74 -10.58 -21.42
C LEU A 364 8.27 -11.60 -20.38
N VAL A 365 7.31 -11.21 -19.52
CA VAL A 365 6.69 -12.13 -18.56
C VAL A 365 6.00 -13.28 -19.29
N GLY A 366 5.19 -12.97 -20.31
CA GLY A 366 4.52 -13.97 -21.15
C GLY A 366 5.51 -14.93 -21.81
N PHE A 367 6.57 -14.40 -22.39
CA PHE A 367 7.63 -15.18 -23.02
C PHE A 367 8.31 -16.13 -22.03
N VAL A 368 8.68 -15.64 -20.84
CA VAL A 368 9.26 -16.50 -19.78
C VAL A 368 8.26 -17.57 -19.35
N THR A 369 6.99 -17.22 -19.14
CA THR A 369 5.98 -18.22 -18.74
C THR A 369 5.75 -19.31 -19.81
N VAL A 370 5.73 -18.95 -21.09
CA VAL A 370 5.58 -19.93 -22.19
C VAL A 370 6.80 -20.84 -22.28
N MET A 371 8.01 -20.31 -22.09
CA MET A 371 9.24 -21.11 -22.19
C MET A 371 9.41 -22.11 -21.04
N TRP A 372 8.68 -21.96 -19.94
CA TRP A 372 8.72 -22.81 -18.76
C TRP A 372 7.60 -23.87 -18.71
N HIS A 373 6.62 -23.78 -19.61
CA HIS A 373 5.63 -24.81 -19.89
C HIS A 373 6.02 -25.58 -21.15
#